data_AF-A0AAV4G182-F1
#
_entry.id   AF-A0AAV4G182-F1
#
_cell.length_a   1.000
_cell.length_b   1.000
_cell.length_c   1.000
_cell.angle_alpha   90.00
_cell.angle_beta   90.00
_cell.angle_gamma   90.00
#
_symmetry.space_group_name_H-M   'P 1'
#
loop_
_entity.id
_entity.type
_entity.pdbx_description
1 polymer ?
#
loop_
_entity_poly.entity_id
_entity_poly.type
_entity_poly.pdbx_seq_one_letter_code
_entity_poly.pdbx_strand_id
1 'polypeptide(L)'
;MSFCSDEVNFLVYRYLQESGFVHSAYLFGIESHISQSNINGAVVPPAALLSIIQKGLQYTESEISIGEHNLDLHVLDRLCGLAVKTFAQRSGGTGSIPGRVKPKLVGPVSG
;
A
#
# COMPACT_ATOMS: atom_id res chain seq x y z
N MET A 1 -7.21 24.18 0.23
CA MET A 1 -7.01 23.06 1.16
C MET A 1 -5.51 22.78 1.20
N SER A 2 -4.89 22.71 2.38
CA SER A 2 -3.47 22.38 2.55
C SER A 2 -3.36 21.21 3.53
N PHE A 3 -2.48 20.26 3.23
CA PHE A 3 -2.21 19.13 4.12
C PHE A 3 -1.21 19.54 5.22
N CYS A 4 -1.40 19.02 6.43
CA CYS A 4 -0.41 19.05 7.51
C CYS A 4 0.53 17.83 7.42
N SER A 5 1.77 17.96 7.92
CA SER A 5 2.72 16.84 8.01
C SER A 5 2.13 15.63 8.74
N ASP A 6 1.36 15.85 9.80
CA ASP A 6 0.70 14.77 10.55
C ASP A 6 -0.28 13.98 9.67
N GLU A 7 -1.01 14.66 8.79
CA GLU A 7 -1.98 14.03 7.89
C GLU A 7 -1.28 13.18 6.85
N VAL A 8 -0.21 13.70 6.26
CA VAL A 8 0.60 12.96 5.29
C VAL A 8 1.28 11.75 5.95
N ASN A 9 1.87 11.94 7.14
CA ASN A 9 2.50 10.86 7.90
C ASN A 9 1.49 9.77 8.22
N PHE A 10 0.29 10.12 8.67
CA PHE A 10 -0.74 9.13 8.98
C PHE A 10 -1.15 8.32 7.75
N LEU A 11 -1.30 8.97 6.60
CA LEU A 11 -1.62 8.31 5.33
C LEU A 11 -0.51 7.35 4.88
N VAL A 12 0.76 7.74 5.02
CA VAL A 12 1.92 6.88 4.73
C VAL A 12 1.97 5.68 5.68
N TYR A 13 1.82 5.91 6.99
CA TYR A 13 1.79 4.85 8.00
C TYR A 13 0.70 3.81 7.68
N ARG A 14 -0.52 4.27 7.39
CA ARG A 14 -1.64 3.39 7.02
C ARG A 14 -1.37 2.62 5.75
N TYR A 15 -0.80 3.25 4.72
CA TYR A 15 -0.42 2.55 3.49
C TYR A 15 0.61 1.44 3.74
N LEU A 16 1.62 1.68 4.58
CA LEU A 16 2.62 0.67 4.94
C LEU A 16 1.98 -0.53 5.64
N GLN A 17 1.03 -0.29 6.54
CA GLN A 17 0.25 -1.34 7.19
C GLN A 17 -0.60 -2.13 6.19
N GLU A 18 -1.38 -1.44 5.37
CA GLU A 18 -2.30 -2.01 4.39
C GLU A 18 -1.56 -2.83 3.30
N SER A 19 -0.31 -2.46 2.99
CA SER A 19 0.54 -3.16 2.01
C SER A 19 1.36 -4.32 2.62
N GLY A 20 1.31 -4.52 3.94
CA GLY A 20 2.07 -5.58 4.63
C GLY A 20 3.54 -5.26 4.89
N PHE A 21 3.97 -4.01 4.80
CA PHE A 21 5.34 -3.57 5.12
C PHE A 21 5.52 -3.38 6.63
N VAL A 22 5.38 -4.48 7.39
CA VAL A 22 5.27 -4.46 8.87
C VAL A 22 6.47 -3.77 9.53
N HIS A 23 7.70 -4.09 9.12
CA HIS A 23 8.90 -3.49 9.72
C HIS A 23 9.03 -1.99 9.42
N SER A 24 8.69 -1.59 8.19
CA SER A 24 8.68 -0.17 7.80
C SER A 24 7.59 0.60 8.52
N ALA A 25 6.37 0.04 8.62
CA ALA A 25 5.28 0.64 9.37
C ALA A 25 5.64 0.83 10.85
N TYR A 26 6.30 -0.17 11.46
CA TYR A 26 6.75 -0.08 12.84
C TYR A 26 7.77 1.04 13.04
N LEU A 27 8.87 1.03 12.28
CA LEU A 27 9.92 2.04 12.42
C LEU A 27 9.38 3.44 12.11
N PHE A 28 8.63 3.58 11.03
CA PHE A 28 8.03 4.85 10.62
C PHE A 28 7.04 5.37 11.67
N GLY A 29 6.22 4.51 12.28
CA GLY A 29 5.28 4.92 13.33
C GLY A 29 5.96 5.52 14.56
N ILE A 30 7.16 5.04 14.90
CA ILE A 30 7.98 5.59 15.99
C ILE A 30 8.64 6.91 15.55
N GLU A 31 9.31 6.92 14.39
CA GLU A 31 10.07 8.07 13.88
C GLU A 31 9.17 9.28 13.58
N SER A 32 7.95 9.03 13.09
CA SER A 32 6.96 10.07 12.78
C SER A 32 6.09 10.48 13.96
N HIS A 33 6.27 9.88 15.15
CA HIS A 33 5.45 10.12 16.33
C HIS A 33 3.93 9.99 16.05
N ILE A 34 3.51 8.98 15.27
CA ILE A 34 2.12 8.84 14.81
C ILE A 34 1.11 8.81 15.97
N SER A 35 1.47 8.20 17.11
CA SER A 35 0.62 8.10 18.29
C SER A 35 0.39 9.42 19.01
N GLN A 36 1.23 10.43 18.74
CA GLN A 36 1.09 11.79 19.27
C GLN A 36 0.34 12.72 18.30
N SER A 37 0.14 12.27 17.05
CA SER A 37 -0.64 13.03 16.07
C SER A 37 -2.13 13.07 16.48
N ASN A 38 -2.78 14.21 16.31
CA ASN A 38 -4.19 14.41 16.65
C ASN A 38 -5.15 13.86 15.57
N ILE A 39 -4.77 12.76 14.91
CA ILE A 39 -5.52 12.19 13.79
C ILE A 39 -6.35 11.01 14.25
N ASN A 40 -7.67 11.10 14.02
CA ASN A 40 -8.58 10.01 14.30
C ASN A 40 -8.48 8.94 13.21
N GLY A 41 -7.80 7.84 13.50
CA GLY A 41 -7.64 6.74 12.54
C GLY A 41 -8.94 6.07 12.08
N ALA A 42 -10.03 6.20 12.85
CA ALA A 42 -11.33 5.64 12.50
C ALA A 42 -12.02 6.36 11.34
N VAL A 43 -11.70 7.64 11.08
CA VAL A 43 -12.29 8.38 9.96
C VAL A 43 -11.52 8.20 8.65
N VAL A 44 -10.33 7.61 8.71
CA VAL A 44 -9.49 7.41 7.53
C VAL A 44 -9.83 6.06 6.88
N PRO A 45 -10.45 6.06 5.68
CA PRO A 45 -10.83 4.83 5.01
C PRO A 45 -9.60 4.01 4.60
N PRO A 46 -9.74 2.70 4.38
CA PRO A 46 -8.68 1.90 3.78
C PRO A 46 -8.31 2.45 2.40
N ALA A 47 -7.04 2.33 2.02
CA ALA A 47 -6.48 2.83 0.76
C ALA A 47 -6.68 4.35 0.54
N ALA A 48 -6.79 5.13 1.63
CA ALA A 48 -6.95 6.59 1.56
C ALA A 48 -5.80 7.26 0.80
N LEU A 49 -4.55 6.90 1.10
CA LEU A 49 -3.38 7.46 0.41
C LEU A 49 -3.43 7.20 -1.09
N LEU A 50 -3.72 5.95 -1.47
CA LEU A 50 -3.81 5.53 -2.87
C LEU A 50 -4.93 6.30 -3.59
N SER A 51 -6.09 6.45 -2.94
CA SER A 51 -7.23 7.19 -3.49
C SER A 51 -6.91 8.67 -3.72
N ILE A 52 -6.18 9.30 -2.81
CA ILE A 52 -5.73 10.70 -2.94
C ILE A 52 -4.76 10.83 -4.11
N ILE A 53 -3.78 9.94 -4.23
CA ILE A 53 -2.82 9.93 -5.34
C ILE A 53 -3.56 9.74 -6.67
N GLN A 54 -4.48 8.78 -6.75
CA GLN A 54 -5.28 8.52 -7.95
C GLN A 54 -6.10 9.75 -8.36
N LYS A 55 -6.81 10.39 -7.42
CA LYS A 55 -7.59 11.60 -7.69
C LYS A 55 -6.71 12.79 -8.06
N GLY A 56 -5.54 12.93 -7.43
CA GLY A 56 -4.56 13.98 -7.74
C GLY A 56 -4.04 13.86 -9.17
N LEU A 57 -3.73 12.64 -9.60
CA LEU A 57 -3.33 12.35 -10.98
C LEU A 57 -4.44 12.70 -11.99
N GLN A 58 -5.68 12.27 -11.73
CA GLN A 58 -6.85 12.61 -12.57
C GLN A 58 -7.13 14.12 -12.61
N TYR A 59 -6.92 14.81 -11.50
CA TYR A 59 -7.06 16.25 -11.43
C TYR A 59 -6.02 16.94 -12.32
N THR A 60 -4.75 16.52 -12.25
CA THR A 60 -3.68 17.02 -13.12
C THR A 60 -3.96 16.74 -14.60
N GLU A 61 -4.42 15.53 -14.95
CA GLU A 61 -4.87 15.21 -16.31
C GLU A 61 -5.96 16.16 -16.79
N SER A 62 -6.95 16.42 -15.93
CA SER A 62 -8.06 17.31 -16.25
C SER A 62 -7.60 18.76 -16.45
N GLU A 63 -6.69 19.25 -15.60
CA GLU A 63 -6.10 20.59 -15.76
C GLU A 63 -5.34 20.73 -17.09
N ILE A 64 -4.58 19.70 -17.48
CA ILE A 64 -3.84 19.69 -18.76
C ILE A 64 -4.81 19.60 -19.94
N SER A 65 -5.84 18.76 -19.85
CA SER A 65 -6.83 18.57 -20.91
C SER A 65 -7.65 19.84 -21.19
N ILE A 66 -7.90 20.67 -20.17
CA ILE A 66 -8.61 21.95 -20.32
C ILE A 66 -7.70 23.04 -20.92
N GLY A 67 -6.38 22.90 -20.78
CA GLY A 67 -5.38 23.89 -21.19
C GLY A 67 -4.95 23.87 -22.67
N GLU A 68 -5.50 22.97 -23.50
CA GLU A 68 -5.25 22.89 -24.95
C GLU A 68 -3.76 22.96 -25.33
N HIS A 69 -2.98 21.87 -25.18
CA HIS A 69 -1.87 21.52 -26.09
C HIS A 69 -1.38 20.08 -25.82
N ASN A 70 -1.23 19.30 -26.90
CA ASN A 70 -0.70 17.94 -26.98
C ASN A 70 0.72 17.82 -26.38
N LEU A 71 0.88 17.73 -25.06
CA LEU A 71 2.11 17.22 -24.46
C LEU A 71 1.82 16.06 -23.50
N ASP A 72 2.16 14.86 -23.98
CA ASP A 72 2.54 13.68 -23.21
C ASP A 72 1.51 13.05 -22.26
N LEU A 73 0.35 12.67 -22.81
CA LEU A 73 -0.67 11.80 -22.21
C LEU A 73 -0.19 10.35 -21.92
N HIS A 74 1.09 10.02 -22.10
CA HIS A 74 1.60 8.64 -22.06
C HIS A 74 2.03 8.13 -20.68
N VAL A 75 2.25 9.03 -19.69
CA VAL A 75 2.74 8.62 -18.36
C VAL A 75 1.60 8.08 -17.49
N LEU A 76 0.42 8.68 -17.57
CA LEU A 76 -0.71 8.32 -16.71
C LEU A 76 -1.50 7.10 -17.17
N ASP A 77 -1.62 6.89 -18.49
CA ASP A 77 -2.26 5.69 -19.07
C ASP A 77 -1.53 4.40 -18.65
N ARG A 78 -0.19 4.45 -18.55
CA ARG A 78 0.61 3.30 -18.09
C ARG A 78 0.52 3.07 -16.58
N LEU A 79 0.52 4.13 -15.77
CA LEU A 79 0.52 4.00 -14.30
C LEU A 79 -0.85 3.56 -13.75
N CYS A 80 -1.94 4.07 -14.32
CA CYS A 80 -3.30 3.67 -13.92
C CYS A 80 -3.58 2.19 -14.25
N GLY A 81 -3.14 1.73 -15.42
CA GLY A 81 -3.25 0.32 -15.84
C GLY A 81 -2.36 -0.66 -15.06
N LEU A 82 -1.23 -0.19 -14.51
CA LEU A 82 -0.30 -0.99 -13.71
C LEU A 82 -0.69 -1.07 -12.23
N ALA A 83 -1.13 0.03 -11.61
CA ALA A 83 -1.44 0.07 -10.19
C ALA A 83 -2.56 -0.90 -9.78
N VAL A 84 -3.58 -1.08 -10.61
CA VAL A 84 -4.68 -2.03 -10.35
C VAL A 84 -4.23 -3.49 -10.51
N LYS A 85 -3.36 -3.77 -11.49
CA LYS A 85 -2.86 -5.13 -11.75
C LYS A 85 -1.88 -5.60 -10.68
N THR A 86 -1.05 -4.71 -10.15
CA THR A 86 -0.04 -5.06 -9.14
C THR A 86 -0.65 -5.31 -7.75
N PHE A 87 -1.72 -4.59 -7.36
CA PHE A 87 -2.40 -4.84 -6.09
C PHE A 87 -3.26 -6.12 -6.13
N ALA A 88 -3.92 -6.40 -7.26
CA ALA A 88 -4.68 -7.65 -7.45
C ALA A 88 -3.78 -8.90 -7.37
N GLN A 89 -2.52 -8.82 -7.83
CA GLN A 89 -1.60 -9.96 -7.75
C GLN A 89 -1.08 -10.27 -6.34
N ARG A 90 -1.03 -9.28 -5.43
CA ARG A 90 -0.44 -9.50 -4.10
C ARG A 90 -1.43 -10.03 -3.06
N SER A 91 -2.74 -9.92 -3.32
CA SER A 91 -3.79 -10.50 -2.46
C SER A 91 -4.13 -11.97 -2.76
N GLY A 92 -3.57 -12.55 -3.82
CA GLY A 92 -3.77 -13.97 -4.20
C GLY A 92 -2.71 -14.95 -3.70
N GLY A 93 -1.77 -14.51 -2.86
CA GLY A 93 -0.72 -15.37 -2.31
C GLY A 93 -1.23 -16.20 -1.14
N THR A 94 -2.00 -17.26 -1.39
CA THR A 94 -2.11 -18.36 -0.42
C THR A 94 -0.71 -18.92 -0.21
N GLY A 95 -0.12 -18.65 0.96
CA GLY A 95 1.17 -19.19 1.35
C GLY A 95 1.12 -20.72 1.34
N SER A 96 1.56 -21.33 0.25
CA SER A 96 2.01 -22.71 0.25
C SER A 96 3.29 -22.74 1.08
N ILE A 97 3.16 -23.17 2.34
CA ILE A 97 4.29 -23.51 3.20
C ILE A 97 5.11 -24.58 2.44
N PRO A 98 6.39 -24.32 2.10
CA PRO A 98 7.21 -25.36 1.49
C PRO A 98 7.52 -26.40 2.57
N GLY A 99 6.97 -27.60 2.39
CA GLY A 99 7.46 -28.86 2.96
C GLY A 99 7.66 -28.90 4.47
N ARG A 100 6.58 -29.14 5.23
CA ARG A 100 6.72 -29.79 6.54
C ARG A 100 7.21 -31.22 6.29
N VAL A 101 8.51 -31.46 6.44
CA VAL A 101 9.08 -32.82 6.47
C VAL A 101 8.37 -33.57 7.59
N LYS A 102 7.52 -34.54 7.24
CA LYS A 102 6.90 -35.42 8.23
C LYS A 102 8.04 -36.14 8.96
N PRO A 103 8.09 -36.13 10.30
CA PRO A 103 9.05 -36.97 11.01
C PRO A 103 8.81 -38.42 10.59
N LYS A 104 9.86 -39.08 10.08
CA LYS A 104 9.83 -40.53 9.86
C LYS A 104 9.54 -41.18 11.21
N LEU A 105 8.40 -41.86 11.34
CA LEU A 105 8.19 -42.81 12.43
C LEU A 105 9.30 -43.87 12.30
N VAL A 106 10.22 -43.88 13.26
CA VAL A 106 11.10 -45.04 13.50
C VAL A 106 10.17 -46.20 13.84
N GLY A 107 10.20 -47.24 13.01
CA GLY A 107 9.48 -48.49 13.27
C GLY A 107 9.98 -49.17 14.54
N PRO A 108 9.19 -50.06 15.15
CA PRO A 108 9.54 -50.69 16.40
C PRO A 108 10.80 -51.55 16.24
N VAL A 109 11.76 -51.33 17.14
CA VAL A 109 12.91 -52.22 17.33
C VAL A 109 12.37 -53.60 17.70
N SER A 110 12.67 -54.60 16.88
CA SER A 110 12.43 -56.00 17.20
C SER A 110 13.76 -56.74 17.10
N GLY A 111 14.20 -57.33 18.21
CA GLY A 111 15.32 -58.28 18.28
C GLY A 111 16.66 -57.64 18.58
#